data_AF-A0A4V1ZUH8-F1
#
_entry.id   AF-A0A4V1ZUH8-F1
#
_cell.length_a   1.000
_cell.length_b   1.000
_cell.length_c   1.000
_cell.angle_alpha   90.00
_cell.angle_beta   90.00
_cell.angle_gamma   90.00
#
_symmetry.space_group_name_H-M   'P 1'
#
loop_
_entity.id
_entity.type
_entity.pdbx_description
1 polymer ?
#
loop_
_entity_poly.entity_id
_entity_poly.type
_entity_poly.pdbx_seq_one_letter_code
_entity_poly.pdbx_strand_id
1 'polypeptide(L)'
;MGLLLFLLPLVALGPRTFILLHDSLEAEVVWAYLLAKLHLALAHGPGAVVWPIMNGLPREALRSGLSFTIFIFHLLPDAPLAAYLLHEALVRVMALLGMYWLLRGYGLARPAQRGLAAAVALLWAVLP
;
A
#
# COMPACT_ATOMS: atom_id res chain seq x y z
N MET A 1 -3.08 2.93 19.05
CA MET A 1 -1.77 2.84 19.74
C MET A 1 -0.94 1.68 19.18
N GLY A 2 -1.40 0.42 19.25
CA GLY A 2 -0.63 -0.74 18.77
C GLY A 2 -0.09 -0.64 17.34
N LEU A 3 -0.93 -0.25 16.37
CA LEU A 3 -0.48 -0.07 14.98
C LEU A 3 0.60 1.01 14.82
N LEU A 4 0.52 2.10 15.59
CA LEU A 4 1.55 3.15 15.56
C LEU A 4 2.89 2.62 16.09
N LEU A 5 2.87 1.83 17.17
CA LEU A 5 4.07 1.19 17.69
C LEU A 5 4.70 0.23 16.68
N PHE A 6 3.87 -0.47 15.91
CA PHE A 6 4.34 -1.35 14.83
C PHE A 6 4.99 -0.58 13.67
N LEU A 7 4.40 0.56 13.26
CA LEU A 7 4.92 1.37 12.16
C LEU A 7 6.12 2.25 12.56
N LEU A 8 6.23 2.61 13.84
CA LEU A 8 7.30 3.47 14.37
C LEU A 8 8.71 3.05 13.93
N PRO A 9 9.17 1.80 14.09
CA PRO A 9 10.52 1.41 13.68
C PRO A 9 10.76 1.60 12.18
N LEU A 10 9.78 1.30 11.33
CA LEU A 10 9.89 1.45 9.87
C LEU A 10 10.17 2.90 9.47
N VAL A 11 9.45 3.84 10.10
CA VAL A 11 9.61 5.28 9.86
C VAL A 11 10.91 5.80 10.49
N ALA A 12 11.24 5.38 11.71
CA ALA A 12 12.43 5.84 12.43
C ALA A 12 13.74 5.39 11.78
N LEU A 13 13.78 4.19 11.20
CA LEU A 13 14.94 3.66 10.48
C LEU A 13 15.13 4.31 9.11
N GLY A 14 14.04 4.77 8.47
CA GLY A 14 14.08 5.47 7.18
C GLY A 14 14.89 4.66 6.14
N PRO A 15 15.92 5.23 5.49
CA PRO A 15 16.73 4.53 4.49
C PRO A 15 17.48 3.29 5.01
N ARG A 16 17.60 3.11 6.33
CA ARG A 16 18.23 1.93 6.94
C ARG A 16 17.25 0.76 7.11
N THR A 17 15.98 0.97 6.79
CA THR A 17 14.96 -0.07 6.77
C THR A 17 15.24 -1.06 5.63
N PHE A 18 15.02 -2.34 5.91
CA PHE A 18 14.97 -3.39 4.92
C PHE A 18 13.52 -3.80 4.69
N ILE A 19 13.06 -3.72 3.43
CA ILE A 19 11.73 -4.18 3.01
C ILE A 19 11.96 -5.33 2.05
N LEU A 20 11.31 -6.46 2.33
CA LEU A 20 11.30 -7.61 1.45
C LEU A 20 10.12 -7.47 0.49
N LEU A 21 10.40 -7.35 -0.80
CA LEU A 21 9.39 -7.40 -1.85
C LEU A 21 9.37 -8.82 -2.41
N HIS A 22 8.23 -9.48 -2.28
CA HIS A 22 8.02 -10.78 -2.90
C HIS A 22 7.74 -10.63 -4.40
N ASP A 23 8.08 -11.67 -5.15
CA ASP A 23 7.63 -11.80 -6.52
C ASP A 23 6.11 -12.01 -6.50
N SER A 24 5.37 -11.06 -7.06
CA SER A 24 3.93 -11.15 -7.23
C SER A 24 3.59 -11.00 -8.70
N LEU A 25 2.62 -11.77 -9.16
CA LEU A 25 2.17 -11.74 -10.56
C LEU A 25 1.73 -10.33 -10.97
N GLU A 26 1.15 -9.58 -10.03
CA GLU A 26 0.67 -8.22 -10.22
C GLU A 26 1.79 -7.18 -10.14
N ALA A 27 2.92 -7.49 -9.51
CA ALA A 27 4.08 -6.61 -9.28
C ALA A 27 3.71 -5.16 -8.91
N GLU A 28 2.68 -4.99 -8.09
CA GLU A 28 1.94 -3.72 -7.94
C GLU A 28 2.84 -2.53 -7.54
N VAL A 29 3.74 -2.74 -6.59
CA VAL A 29 4.66 -1.71 -6.09
C VAL A 29 5.72 -1.34 -7.14
N VAL A 30 6.23 -2.33 -7.88
CA VAL A 30 7.24 -2.11 -8.92
C VAL A 30 6.65 -1.29 -10.07
N TRP A 31 5.41 -1.61 -10.48
CA TRP A 31 4.71 -0.82 -11.50
C TRP A 31 4.41 0.59 -11.03
N ALA A 32 3.93 0.77 -9.80
CA ALA A 32 3.69 2.10 -9.26
C ALA A 32 4.98 2.95 -9.21
N TYR A 33 6.08 2.37 -8.77
CA TYR A 33 7.39 3.02 -8.76
C TYR A 33 7.88 3.40 -10.15
N LEU A 34 7.87 2.46 -11.11
CA LEU A 34 8.32 2.72 -12.48
C LEU A 34 7.49 3.82 -13.15
N LEU A 35 6.16 3.77 -12.99
CA LEU A 35 5.27 4.77 -13.56
C LEU A 35 5.47 6.16 -12.96
N ALA A 36 5.72 6.26 -11.65
CA ALA A 36 6.04 7.52 -11.01
C ALA A 36 7.41 8.06 -11.45
N LYS A 37 8.44 7.19 -11.47
CA LYS A 37 9.80 7.54 -11.88
C LYS A 37 9.91 8.01 -13.31
N LEU A 38 9.10 7.44 -14.21
CA LEU A 38 9.07 7.81 -15.63
C LEU A 38 8.10 8.97 -15.91
N HIS A 39 7.44 9.53 -14.88
CA HIS A 39 6.38 10.54 -15.02
C HIS A 39 5.22 10.11 -15.93
N LEU A 40 4.95 8.80 -15.99
CA LEU A 40 3.88 8.20 -16.79
C LEU A 40 2.65 7.84 -15.97
N ALA A 41 2.66 8.04 -14.64
CA ALA A 41 1.57 7.65 -13.75
C ALA A 41 0.21 8.18 -14.21
N LEU A 42 0.11 9.46 -14.57
CA LEU A 42 -1.10 10.11 -15.08
C LEU A 42 -1.07 10.37 -16.60
N ALA A 43 -0.14 9.76 -17.34
CA ALA A 43 -0.11 9.88 -18.79
C ALA A 43 -1.34 9.17 -19.38
N HIS A 44 -2.07 9.86 -20.26
CA HIS A 44 -3.24 9.33 -20.97
C HIS A 44 -3.09 9.63 -22.46
N GLY A 45 -3.30 8.62 -23.31
CA GLY A 45 -3.46 8.80 -24.76
C GLY A 45 -2.56 7.87 -25.57
N PRO A 46 -2.96 7.56 -26.82
CA PRO A 46 -2.25 6.61 -27.68
C PRO A 46 -0.84 7.14 -27.98
N GLY A 47 0.17 6.55 -27.35
CA GLY A 47 1.58 6.91 -27.56
C GLY A 47 2.45 6.89 -26.30
N ALA A 48 1.84 6.86 -25.10
CA ALA A 48 2.61 6.69 -23.88
C ALA A 48 3.10 5.23 -23.75
N VAL A 49 4.42 5.03 -23.78
CA VAL A 49 5.05 3.70 -23.72
C VAL A 49 6.00 3.62 -22.53
N VAL A 50 5.88 2.55 -21.75
CA VAL A 50 6.78 2.22 -20.64
C VAL A 50 7.89 1.31 -21.17
N TRP A 51 8.96 1.93 -21.67
CA TRP A 51 10.09 1.24 -22.32
C TRP A 51 10.81 0.18 -21.48
N PRO A 52 11.04 0.37 -20.17
CA PRO A 52 11.76 -0.63 -19.37
C PRO A 52 11.05 -1.98 -19.22
N ILE A 53 9.78 -2.09 -19.65
CA ILE A 53 8.96 -3.29 -19.49
C ILE A 53 8.78 -3.94 -20.86
N MET A 54 9.24 -5.19 -21.01
CA MET A 54 8.99 -6.03 -22.20
C MET A 54 9.32 -5.35 -23.55
N ASN A 55 10.39 -4.54 -23.60
CA ASN A 55 10.77 -3.72 -24.76
C ASN A 55 9.75 -2.65 -25.18
N GLY A 56 8.91 -2.20 -24.23
CA GLY A 56 7.87 -1.21 -24.46
C GLY A 56 6.49 -1.80 -24.25
N LEU A 57 5.85 -1.38 -23.16
CA LEU A 57 4.45 -1.69 -22.91
C LEU A 57 3.61 -0.41 -23.03
N PRO A 58 2.47 -0.41 -23.75
CA PRO A 58 1.55 0.73 -23.74
C PRO A 58 1.14 1.08 -22.32
N ARG A 59 1.12 2.37 -21.97
CA ARG A 59 0.76 2.84 -20.62
C ARG A 59 -0.64 2.37 -20.23
N GLU A 60 -1.53 2.27 -21.21
CA GLU A 60 -2.92 1.85 -21.08
C GLU A 60 -3.08 0.38 -20.74
N ALA A 61 -2.05 -0.46 -20.96
CA ALA A 61 -2.04 -1.86 -20.56
C ALA A 61 -1.76 -2.04 -19.05
N LEU A 62 -1.37 -0.97 -18.36
CA LEU A 62 -1.10 -0.96 -16.92
C LEU A 62 -2.25 -0.29 -16.16
N ARG A 63 -2.31 -0.50 -14.84
CA ARG A 63 -3.35 0.08 -13.97
C ARG A 63 -3.44 1.60 -14.11
N SER A 64 -4.66 2.11 -14.00
CA SER A 64 -4.94 3.55 -14.06
C SER A 64 -4.12 4.33 -13.04
N GLY A 65 -3.68 5.53 -13.43
CA GLY A 65 -3.03 6.48 -12.53
C GLY A 65 -3.89 6.92 -11.34
N LEU A 66 -5.21 6.75 -11.45
CA LEU A 66 -6.16 7.01 -10.37
C LEU A 66 -6.26 5.85 -9.36
N SER A 67 -5.57 4.73 -9.60
CA SER A 67 -5.38 3.73 -8.57
C SER A 67 -4.68 4.35 -7.37
N PHE A 68 -5.19 4.09 -6.17
CA PHE A 68 -4.68 4.68 -4.93
C PHE A 68 -3.17 4.46 -4.75
N THR A 69 -2.67 3.26 -5.07
CA THR A 69 -1.25 2.93 -4.99
C THR A 69 -0.42 3.77 -5.97
N ILE A 70 -0.82 3.82 -7.24
CA ILE A 70 -0.10 4.58 -8.27
C ILE A 70 -0.16 6.07 -7.96
N PHE A 71 -1.30 6.56 -7.47
CA PHE A 71 -1.50 7.95 -7.11
C PHE A 71 -0.59 8.39 -5.94
N ILE A 72 -0.41 7.56 -4.91
CA ILE A 72 0.52 7.84 -3.81
C ILE A 72 1.96 7.94 -4.32
N PHE A 73 2.38 7.00 -5.17
CA PHE A 73 3.71 7.04 -5.78
C PHE A 73 3.89 8.24 -6.71
N HIS A 74 2.84 8.66 -7.41
CA HIS A 74 2.86 9.88 -8.22
C HIS A 74 3.03 11.14 -7.38
N LEU A 75 2.45 11.20 -6.18
CA LEU A 75 2.59 12.35 -5.28
C LEU A 75 3.99 12.45 -4.65
N LEU A 76 4.68 11.31 -4.52
CA LEU A 76 6.00 11.18 -3.89
C LEU A 76 7.02 10.51 -4.84
N PRO A 77 7.25 11.05 -6.05
CA PRO A 77 8.03 10.37 -7.08
C PRO A 77 9.51 10.24 -6.72
N ASP A 78 10.04 11.21 -5.98
CA ASP A 78 11.45 11.24 -5.54
C ASP A 78 11.69 10.50 -4.20
N ALA A 79 10.63 10.03 -3.55
CA ALA A 79 10.68 9.39 -2.25
C ALA A 79 9.93 8.05 -2.23
N PRO A 80 10.37 7.05 -3.03
CA PRO A 80 9.65 5.79 -3.23
C PRO A 80 9.45 4.99 -1.94
N LEU A 81 10.43 5.05 -1.02
CA LEU A 81 10.30 4.43 0.30
C LEU A 81 9.17 5.09 1.11
N ALA A 82 9.06 6.42 1.10
CA ALA A 82 8.02 7.13 1.81
C ALA A 82 6.64 6.85 1.18
N ALA A 83 6.56 6.81 -0.16
CA ALA A 83 5.36 6.43 -0.89
C ALA A 83 4.88 5.02 -0.50
N TYR A 84 5.81 4.06 -0.47
CA TYR A 84 5.54 2.69 -0.07
C TYR A 84 5.05 2.60 1.39
N LEU A 85 5.78 3.20 2.33
CA LEU A 85 5.40 3.18 3.75
C LEU A 85 4.06 3.87 4.01
N LEU A 86 3.76 4.96 3.29
CA LEU A 86 2.46 5.64 3.37
C LEU A 86 1.33 4.74 2.86
N HIS A 87 1.51 4.12 1.69
CA HIS A 87 0.56 3.16 1.14
C HIS A 87 0.30 2.02 2.13
N GLU A 88 1.35 1.41 2.65
CA GLU A 88 1.28 0.31 3.60
C GLU A 88 0.64 0.70 4.94
N ALA A 89 0.90 1.91 5.43
CA ALA A 89 0.24 2.43 6.63
C ALA A 89 -1.28 2.60 6.40
N LEU A 90 -1.67 3.12 5.25
CA LEU A 90 -3.08 3.33 4.89
C LEU A 90 -3.83 2.00 4.74
N VAL A 91 -3.24 1.03 4.05
CA VAL A 91 -3.81 -0.33 3.93
C VAL A 91 -4.02 -0.95 5.31
N ARG A 92 -3.04 -0.84 6.23
CA ARG A 92 -3.16 -1.38 7.59
C ARG A 92 -4.18 -0.66 8.45
N VAL A 93 -4.32 0.66 8.32
CA VAL A 93 -5.38 1.42 9.01
C VAL A 93 -6.75 0.95 8.52
N MET A 94 -6.92 0.79 7.21
CA MET A 94 -8.17 0.30 6.64
C MET A 94 -8.46 -1.14 7.06
N ALA A 95 -7.45 -2.02 7.10
CA ALA A 95 -7.57 -3.38 7.59
C ALA A 95 -7.98 -3.43 9.07
N LEU A 96 -7.37 -2.59 9.92
CA LEU A 96 -7.70 -2.50 11.35
C LEU A 96 -9.14 -2.05 11.55
N LEU A 97 -9.55 -0.96 10.91
CA LEU A 97 -10.90 -0.40 11.06
C LEU A 97 -11.95 -1.34 10.48
N GLY A 98 -11.72 -1.86 9.28
CA GLY A 98 -12.62 -2.79 8.60
C GLY A 98 -12.84 -4.08 9.40
N MET A 99 -11.75 -4.70 9.87
CA MET A 99 -11.85 -5.92 10.67
C MET A 99 -12.52 -5.64 12.03
N TYR A 100 -12.19 -4.52 12.68
CA TYR A 100 -12.86 -4.16 13.92
C TYR A 100 -14.37 -3.99 13.73
N TRP A 101 -14.80 -3.23 12.71
CA TRP A 101 -16.23 -3.05 12.43
C TRP A 101 -16.93 -4.36 12.07
N LEU A 102 -16.30 -5.20 11.25
CA LEU A 102 -16.82 -6.52 10.90
C LEU A 102 -17.05 -7.38 12.15
N LEU A 103 -16.04 -7.48 13.03
CA LEU A 103 -16.14 -8.23 14.28
C LEU A 103 -17.23 -7.65 15.18
N ARG A 104 -17.33 -6.33 15.30
CA ARG A 104 -18.35 -5.68 16.13
C ARG A 104 -19.77 -5.86 15.57
N GLY A 105 -19.91 -6.05 14.26
CA GLY A 105 -21.19 -6.31 13.59
C GLY A 105 -21.64 -7.76 13.69
N TYR A 106 -20.74 -8.73 13.48
CA TYR A 106 -21.15 -10.12 13.21
C TYR A 106 -20.55 -11.19 14.13
N GLY A 107 -19.44 -10.93 14.85
CA GLY A 107 -18.74 -11.98 15.63
C GLY A 107 -18.61 -11.71 17.13
N LEU A 108 -18.23 -10.49 17.49
CA LEU A 108 -17.85 -10.05 18.83
C LEU A 108 -18.61 -8.77 19.22
N ALA A 109 -19.94 -8.81 19.12
CA ALA A 109 -20.81 -7.63 19.30
C ALA A 109 -20.95 -7.17 20.77
N ARG A 110 -20.75 -8.06 21.75
CA ARG A 110 -21.01 -7.72 23.17
C ARG A 110 -19.99 -6.68 23.68
N PRO A 111 -20.38 -5.72 24.54
CA PRO A 111 -19.47 -4.70 25.05
C PRO A 111 -18.22 -5.26 25.74
N ALA A 112 -18.36 -6.36 26.50
CA ALA A 112 -17.24 -7.04 27.16
C ALA A 112 -16.20 -7.61 26.17
N GLN A 113 -16.57 -7.86 24.91
CA GLN A 113 -15.69 -8.42 23.88
C GLN A 113 -14.94 -7.35 23.07
N ARG A 114 -15.12 -6.04 23.38
CA ARG A 114 -14.48 -4.94 22.64
C ARG A 114 -12.95 -5.07 22.60
N GLY A 115 -12.34 -5.42 23.74
CA GLY A 115 -10.89 -5.62 23.82
C GLY A 115 -10.41 -6.76 22.91
N LEU A 116 -11.12 -7.89 22.93
CA LEU A 116 -10.81 -9.03 22.06
C LEU A 116 -10.97 -8.68 20.57
N ALA A 117 -12.05 -7.98 20.21
CA ALA A 117 -12.28 -7.53 18.84
C ALA A 117 -11.16 -6.59 18.36
N ALA A 118 -10.72 -5.65 19.21
CA ALA A 118 -9.63 -4.74 18.90
C ALA A 118 -8.29 -5.49 18.76
N ALA A 119 -8.02 -6.49 19.60
CA ALA A 119 -6.82 -7.31 19.52
C ALA A 119 -6.77 -8.13 18.22
N VAL A 120 -7.86 -8.82 17.88
CA VAL A 120 -7.95 -9.60 16.63
C VAL A 120 -7.83 -8.70 15.40
N ALA A 121 -8.49 -7.54 15.39
CA ALA A 121 -8.37 -6.58 14.31
C ALA A 121 -6.94 -6.02 14.17
N LEU A 122 -6.23 -5.81 15.29
CA LEU A 122 -4.83 -5.41 15.27
C LEU A 122 -3.93 -6.50 14.70
N LEU A 123 -4.10 -7.75 15.12
CA LEU A 123 -3.36 -8.90 14.59
C LEU A 123 -3.59 -9.07 13.08
N TRP A 124 -4.83 -8.89 12.62
CA TRP A 124 -5.17 -8.88 11.20
C TRP A 124 -4.46 -7.75 10.44
N ALA A 125 -4.43 -6.55 11.02
CA ALA A 125 -3.83 -5.39 10.38
C ALA A 125 -2.29 -5.44 10.30
N VAL A 126 -1.62 -6.25 11.12
CA VAL A 126 -0.15 -6.38 11.12
C VAL A 126 0.34 -7.67 10.47
N LEU A 127 -0.57 -8.46 9.87
CA LEU A 127 -0.20 -9.63 9.09
C LEU A 127 0.75 -9.21 7.94
N PRO A 128 1.78 -10.02 7.61
CA PRO A 128 2.70 -9.73 6.52
C PRO A 128 2.03 -9.86 5.15
#